data_AF-A0A0D6LY31-F1
#
_entry.id   AF-A0A0D6LY31-F1
#
_cell.length_a   1.000
_cell.length_b   1.000
_cell.length_c   1.000
_cell.angle_alpha   90.00
_cell.angle_beta   90.00
_cell.angle_gamma   90.00
#
_symmetry.space_group_name_H-M   'P 1'
#
loop_
_entity.id
_entity.type
_entity.pdbx_description
1 polymer ?
#
loop_
_entity_poly.entity_id
_entity_poly.type
_entity_poly.pdbx_seq_one_letter_code
_entity_poly.pdbx_strand_id
1 'polypeptide(L)'
;MTEEGVTQVLADIATVFADTKFAQDEGHHSRMGVVTYGEKAETRYNLTAFKSNADLMDAIWGIECSDEKYSNLMEGLTRTQEIMKHGRQGGVRNNVKSVIIIYASDFREGDVNDAVQLADQIKIGGTEIIVVAFDQGGKVNALEGLKKIASPGRLFRNTAENLVGLTQDALCQINCFCKKLWTQYADGTVKYGECLRIVITRKLSLNSPGGIDANWQSAKRACQKLIPGGHLATELDSYKHDFIA
;
A
#
# COMPACT_ATOMS: atom_id res chain seq x y z
N MET A 1 9.78 17.00 12.91
CA MET A 1 10.58 16.98 11.66
C MET A 1 11.14 18.38 11.47
N THR A 2 12.33 18.53 10.88
CA THR A 2 12.90 19.85 10.54
C THR A 2 12.32 20.38 9.24
N GLU A 3 12.49 21.67 8.96
CA GLU A 3 12.10 22.30 7.68
C GLU A 3 12.73 21.57 6.49
N GLU A 4 14.05 21.30 6.55
CA GLU A 4 14.76 20.49 5.54
C GLU A 4 14.15 19.09 5.37
N GLY A 5 13.73 18.46 6.47
CA GLY A 5 13.07 17.15 6.45
C GLY A 5 11.71 17.22 5.74
N VAL A 6 10.92 18.26 6.00
CA VAL A 6 9.65 18.49 5.30
C VAL A 6 9.90 18.74 3.81
N THR A 7 10.88 19.57 3.44
CA THR A 7 11.26 19.77 2.04
C THR A 7 11.62 18.45 1.34
N GLN A 8 12.35 17.56 2.01
CA GLN A 8 12.65 16.22 1.47
C GLN A 8 11.39 15.37 1.29
N VAL A 9 10.44 15.39 2.25
CA VAL A 9 9.15 14.70 2.11
C VAL A 9 8.37 15.22 0.91
N LEU A 10 8.29 16.53 0.73
CA LEU A 10 7.56 17.14 -0.40
C LEU A 10 8.20 16.75 -1.74
N ALA A 11 9.53 16.76 -1.82
CA ALA A 11 10.26 16.31 -3.00
C ALA A 11 10.03 14.82 -3.31
N ASP A 12 9.99 13.96 -2.28
CA ASP A 12 9.71 12.53 -2.43
C ASP A 12 8.28 12.30 -2.95
N ILE A 13 7.28 12.94 -2.35
CA ILE A 13 5.88 12.88 -2.82
C ILE A 13 5.79 13.33 -4.29
N ALA A 14 6.40 14.48 -4.63
CA ALA A 14 6.41 14.99 -5.99
C ALA A 14 7.01 13.98 -6.98
N THR A 15 8.09 13.32 -6.59
CA THR A 15 8.81 12.38 -7.47
C THR A 15 8.09 11.04 -7.59
N VAL A 16 7.63 10.46 -6.47
CA VAL A 16 6.89 9.18 -6.44
C VAL A 16 5.66 9.26 -7.33
N PHE A 17 4.94 10.39 -7.31
CA PHE A 17 3.67 10.55 -7.99
C PHE A 17 3.76 11.36 -9.31
N ALA A 18 4.96 11.64 -9.82
CA ALA A 18 5.17 12.44 -11.03
C ALA A 18 4.38 11.95 -12.26
N ASP A 19 4.21 10.64 -12.42
CA ASP A 19 3.47 10.03 -13.54
C ASP A 19 2.08 9.53 -13.14
N THR A 20 1.61 9.85 -11.92
CA THR A 20 0.29 9.41 -11.45
C THR A 20 -0.80 10.34 -11.96
N LYS A 21 -1.80 9.77 -12.64
CA LYS A 21 -3.00 10.52 -13.03
C LYS A 21 -3.89 10.76 -11.80
N PHE A 22 -3.98 12.01 -11.35
CA PHE A 22 -4.97 12.46 -10.37
C PHE A 22 -6.17 13.10 -11.08
N ALA A 23 -7.37 12.70 -10.69
CA ALA A 23 -8.62 13.26 -11.20
C ALA A 23 -9.78 12.97 -10.23
N GLN A 24 -10.97 13.48 -10.54
CA GLN A 24 -12.19 13.28 -9.72
C GLN A 24 -13.34 12.62 -10.49
N ASP A 25 -13.20 12.46 -11.81
CA ASP A 25 -14.19 11.91 -12.73
C ASP A 25 -14.25 10.37 -12.69
N GLU A 26 -14.79 9.72 -13.73
CA GLU A 26 -14.75 8.26 -13.87
C GLU A 26 -13.52 7.82 -14.66
N GLY A 27 -13.02 6.61 -14.38
CA GLY A 27 -11.93 5.98 -15.13
C GLY A 27 -10.69 5.68 -14.29
N HIS A 28 -9.57 5.41 -14.97
CA HIS A 28 -8.31 5.03 -14.33
C HIS A 28 -7.56 6.26 -13.82
N HIS A 29 -7.72 6.57 -12.53
CA HIS A 29 -7.01 7.66 -11.85
C HIS A 29 -6.95 7.42 -10.33
N SER A 30 -6.06 8.13 -9.65
CA SER A 30 -5.90 8.13 -8.20
C SER A 30 -6.50 9.39 -7.57
N ARG A 31 -6.72 9.33 -6.26
CA ARG A 31 -7.08 10.46 -5.40
C ARG A 31 -6.13 10.50 -4.22
N MET A 32 -5.72 11.69 -3.82
CA MET A 32 -4.80 11.89 -2.70
C MET A 32 -5.39 12.90 -1.72
N GLY A 33 -5.23 12.61 -0.44
CA GLY A 33 -5.44 13.55 0.65
C GLY A 33 -4.13 13.68 1.42
N VAL A 34 -3.95 14.82 2.11
CA VAL A 34 -2.73 15.10 2.86
C VAL A 34 -3.12 15.55 4.26
N VAL A 35 -2.53 14.90 5.25
CA VAL A 35 -2.63 15.22 6.67
C VAL A 35 -1.24 15.57 7.18
N THR A 36 -1.12 16.70 7.85
CA THR A 36 0.08 17.05 8.63
C THR A 36 -0.22 16.79 10.09
N TYR A 37 0.77 16.35 10.86
CA TYR A 37 0.59 16.07 12.28
C TYR A 37 1.83 16.48 13.08
N GLY A 38 1.60 17.19 14.17
CA GLY A 38 2.54 17.44 15.27
C GLY A 38 1.90 17.00 16.57
N GLU A 39 1.78 17.88 17.57
CA GLU A 39 0.90 17.68 18.71
C GLU A 39 -0.57 17.53 18.28
N LYS A 40 -0.98 18.25 17.22
CA LYS A 40 -2.30 18.14 16.60
C LYS A 40 -2.21 17.66 15.15
N ALA A 41 -3.29 17.05 14.64
CA ALA A 41 -3.39 16.67 13.23
C ALA A 41 -4.34 17.58 12.44
N GLU A 42 -3.88 18.03 11.28
CA GLU A 42 -4.63 18.91 10.39
C GLU A 42 -4.80 18.28 9.00
N THR A 43 -6.03 18.34 8.49
CA THR A 43 -6.29 18.03 7.08
C THR A 43 -5.88 19.22 6.23
N ARG A 44 -4.76 19.11 5.53
CA ARG A 44 -4.37 20.11 4.52
C ARG A 44 -5.23 19.95 3.27
N TYR A 45 -5.41 18.71 2.82
CA TYR A 45 -6.17 18.40 1.61
C TYR A 45 -6.99 17.11 1.78
N ASN A 46 -8.27 17.16 1.39
CA ASN A 46 -9.12 15.96 1.32
C ASN A 46 -8.88 15.19 0.02
N LEU A 47 -9.37 13.94 -0.05
CA LEU A 47 -9.26 13.08 -1.26
C LEU A 47 -9.88 13.68 -2.53
N THR A 48 -10.71 14.71 -2.41
CA THR A 48 -11.36 15.41 -3.53
C THR A 48 -10.67 16.71 -3.93
N ALA A 49 -9.53 17.05 -3.32
CA ALA A 49 -8.88 18.35 -3.50
C ALA A 49 -8.22 18.50 -4.88
N PHE A 50 -7.50 17.47 -5.33
CA PHE A 50 -6.67 17.55 -6.54
C PHE A 50 -7.42 17.04 -7.77
N LYS A 51 -7.42 17.80 -8.86
CA LYS A 51 -8.05 17.41 -10.14
C LYS A 51 -7.05 17.12 -11.24
N SER A 52 -5.77 17.44 -11.00
CA SER A 52 -4.67 17.18 -11.91
C SER A 52 -3.38 16.93 -11.12
N ASN A 53 -2.34 16.45 -11.79
CA ASN A 53 -1.03 16.34 -11.17
C ASN A 53 -0.41 17.72 -10.90
N ALA A 54 -0.66 18.71 -11.75
CA ALA A 54 -0.21 20.08 -11.52
C ALA A 54 -0.83 20.66 -10.24
N ASP A 55 -2.13 20.46 -10.03
CA ASP A 55 -2.83 20.89 -8.80
C ASP A 55 -2.19 20.28 -7.55
N LEU A 56 -1.79 19.01 -7.61
CA LEU A 56 -1.11 18.33 -6.52
C LEU A 56 0.25 18.99 -6.27
N MET A 57 1.07 19.14 -7.32
CA MET A 57 2.42 19.70 -7.19
C MET A 57 2.40 21.10 -6.59
N ASP A 58 1.55 21.99 -7.12
CA ASP A 58 1.45 23.36 -6.63
C ASP A 58 0.98 23.41 -5.16
N ALA A 59 0.05 22.53 -4.78
CA ALA A 59 -0.52 22.50 -3.45
C ALA A 59 0.42 21.93 -2.38
N ILE A 60 1.12 20.82 -2.67
CA ILE A 60 2.00 20.19 -1.67
C ILE A 60 3.19 21.07 -1.31
N TRP A 61 3.70 21.87 -2.25
CA TRP A 61 4.78 22.83 -1.98
C TRP A 61 4.37 23.99 -1.07
N GLY A 62 3.07 24.21 -0.85
CA GLY A 62 2.54 25.16 0.14
C GLY A 62 2.48 24.62 1.57
N ILE A 63 2.90 23.37 1.81
CA ILE A 63 2.88 22.77 3.16
C ILE A 63 4.12 23.21 3.95
N GLU A 64 3.88 23.96 5.02
CA GLU A 64 4.93 24.45 5.89
C GLU A 64 5.21 23.51 7.07
N CYS A 65 6.46 23.54 7.57
CA CYS A 65 6.84 22.84 8.78
C CYS A 65 6.22 23.56 10.00
N SER A 66 5.61 22.79 10.89
CA SER A 66 5.13 23.30 12.18
C SER A 66 6.27 23.50 13.17
N ASP A 67 6.08 24.41 14.13
CA ASP A 67 6.94 24.63 15.31
C ASP A 67 6.58 23.72 16.50
N GLU A 68 5.58 22.85 16.34
CA GLU A 68 5.17 21.88 17.35
C GLU A 68 6.31 20.92 17.70
N LYS A 69 6.55 20.76 19.01
CA LYS A 69 7.69 19.99 19.54
C LYS A 69 7.45 18.49 19.60
N TYR A 70 6.20 18.07 19.42
CA TYR A 70 5.77 16.70 19.59
C TYR A 70 5.11 16.18 18.32
N SER A 71 5.05 14.86 18.20
CA SER A 71 4.41 14.17 17.08
C SER A 71 3.46 13.12 17.65
N ASN A 72 2.17 13.31 17.36
CA ASN A 72 1.05 12.48 17.79
C ASN A 72 0.54 11.69 16.58
N LEU A 73 1.16 10.54 16.33
CA LEU A 73 0.80 9.70 15.19
C LEU A 73 -0.65 9.19 15.28
N MET A 74 -1.15 8.95 16.50
CA MET A 74 -2.53 8.53 16.71
C MET A 74 -3.52 9.54 16.13
N GLU A 75 -3.32 10.83 16.41
CA GLU A 75 -4.19 11.88 15.89
C GLU A 75 -4.08 11.98 14.36
N GLY A 76 -2.87 11.83 13.80
CA GLY A 76 -2.65 11.78 12.36
C GLY A 76 -3.39 10.62 11.68
N LEU A 77 -3.33 9.41 12.26
CA LEU A 77 -4.05 8.24 11.77
C LEU A 77 -5.57 8.40 11.90
N THR A 78 -6.04 8.94 13.02
CA THR A 78 -7.45 9.21 13.28
C THR A 78 -8.00 10.16 12.22
N ARG A 79 -7.31 11.28 11.99
CA ARG A 79 -7.72 12.26 10.97
C ARG A 79 -7.68 11.67 9.56
N THR A 80 -6.71 10.81 9.26
CA THR A 80 -6.63 10.10 7.98
C THR A 80 -7.84 9.18 7.77
N GLN A 81 -8.25 8.44 8.80
CA GLN A 81 -9.45 7.59 8.75
C GLN A 81 -10.72 8.40 8.47
N GLU A 82 -10.85 9.59 9.06
CA GLU A 82 -11.99 10.48 8.82
C GLU A 82 -12.08 10.93 7.36
N ILE A 83 -10.94 11.31 6.76
CA ILE A 83 -10.88 11.70 5.34
C ILE A 83 -11.20 10.51 4.45
N MET A 84 -10.64 9.33 4.75
CA MET A 84 -10.91 8.09 3.99
C MET A 84 -12.40 7.72 4.03
N LYS A 85 -13.03 7.83 5.21
CA LYS A 85 -14.46 7.58 5.39
C LYS A 85 -15.31 8.56 4.58
N HIS A 86 -15.01 9.85 4.61
CA HIS A 86 -15.70 10.86 3.81
C HIS A 86 -15.50 10.65 2.31
N GLY A 87 -14.26 10.40 1.87
CA GLY A 87 -13.95 10.19 0.45
C GLY A 87 -14.58 8.93 -0.17
N ARG A 88 -15.07 8.01 0.66
CA ARG A 88 -15.75 6.76 0.28
C ARG A 88 -17.23 6.74 0.66
N GLN A 89 -17.76 7.87 1.13
CA GLN A 89 -19.16 7.97 1.54
C GLN A 89 -20.10 7.56 0.38
N GLY A 90 -21.16 6.82 0.71
CA GLY A 90 -22.11 6.32 -0.30
C GLY A 90 -21.60 5.16 -1.16
N GLY A 91 -20.46 4.54 -0.81
CA GLY A 91 -19.89 3.42 -1.57
C GLY A 91 -19.13 3.84 -2.83
N VAL A 92 -18.83 5.14 -2.95
CA VAL A 92 -18.02 5.68 -4.04
C VAL A 92 -16.64 5.03 -4.00
N ARG A 93 -16.22 4.49 -5.16
CA ARG A 93 -14.91 3.87 -5.34
C ARG A 93 -14.64 2.66 -4.42
N ASN A 94 -15.66 1.86 -4.09
CA ASN A 94 -15.47 0.61 -3.34
C ASN A 94 -14.52 -0.40 -4.02
N ASN A 95 -14.32 -0.26 -5.33
CA ASN A 95 -13.42 -1.06 -6.14
C ASN A 95 -12.00 -0.48 -6.22
N VAL A 96 -11.58 0.39 -5.29
CA VAL A 96 -10.21 0.94 -5.25
C VAL A 96 -9.46 0.53 -3.98
N LYS A 97 -8.14 0.31 -4.11
CA LYS A 97 -7.26 -0.01 -2.98
C LYS A 97 -6.97 1.29 -2.22
N SER A 98 -6.83 1.17 -0.91
CA SER A 98 -6.46 2.27 -0.04
C SER A 98 -5.04 2.05 0.46
N VAL A 99 -4.24 3.11 0.44
CA VAL A 99 -2.89 3.13 0.98
C VAL A 99 -2.75 4.38 1.84
N ILE A 100 -2.05 4.25 2.96
CA ILE A 100 -1.58 5.37 3.77
C ILE A 100 -0.06 5.37 3.67
N ILE A 101 0.54 6.50 3.30
CA ILE A 101 1.99 6.71 3.35
C ILE A 101 2.28 7.64 4.52
N ILE A 102 3.08 7.18 5.47
CA ILE A 102 3.43 7.91 6.68
C ILE A 102 4.90 8.31 6.59
N TYR A 103 5.15 9.61 6.62
CA TYR A 103 6.49 10.16 6.83
C TYR A 103 6.63 10.51 8.30
N ALA A 104 7.63 9.95 8.98
CA ALA A 104 7.81 10.13 10.42
C ALA A 104 9.30 10.14 10.79
N SER A 105 9.71 11.10 11.62
CA SER A 105 11.08 11.18 12.16
C SER A 105 11.18 10.82 13.66
N ASP A 106 10.04 10.59 14.31
CA ASP A 106 9.97 10.22 15.72
C ASP A 106 8.75 9.32 15.96
N PHE A 107 8.77 8.58 17.06
CA PHE A 107 7.65 7.79 17.53
C PHE A 107 7.70 7.68 19.05
N ARG A 108 6.70 8.26 19.73
CA ARG A 108 6.71 8.38 21.19
C ARG A 108 6.24 7.09 21.84
N GLU A 109 6.96 6.65 22.87
CA GLU A 109 6.65 5.42 23.61
C GLU A 109 5.30 5.47 24.36
N GLY A 110 4.85 6.67 24.77
CA GLY A 110 3.58 6.86 25.49
C GLY A 110 2.32 6.65 24.65
N ASP A 111 2.42 6.80 23.32
CA ASP A 111 1.30 6.65 22.37
C ASP A 111 1.35 5.30 21.61
N VAL A 112 2.29 4.41 21.98
CA VAL A 112 2.59 3.18 21.23
C VAL A 112 1.38 2.28 21.12
N ASN A 113 0.70 1.99 22.22
CA ASN A 113 -0.31 0.94 22.24
C ASN A 113 -1.53 1.34 21.42
N ASP A 114 -1.99 2.58 21.58
CA ASP A 114 -3.19 3.02 20.92
C ASP A 114 -2.92 3.23 19.41
N ALA A 115 -1.81 3.88 19.04
CA ALA A 115 -1.48 4.11 17.63
C ALA A 115 -1.24 2.79 16.87
N VAL A 116 -0.59 1.81 17.51
CA VAL A 116 -0.41 0.47 16.94
C VAL A 116 -1.75 -0.24 16.80
N GLN A 117 -2.62 -0.17 17.81
CA GLN A 117 -3.94 -0.78 17.74
C GLN A 117 -4.78 -0.20 16.59
N LEU A 118 -4.76 1.13 16.41
CA LEU A 118 -5.45 1.77 15.29
C LEU A 118 -4.82 1.35 13.95
N ALA A 119 -3.49 1.34 13.84
CA ALA A 119 -2.81 0.87 12.63
C ALA A 119 -3.18 -0.58 12.27
N ASP A 120 -3.29 -1.47 13.25
CA ASP A 120 -3.72 -2.86 13.05
C ASP A 120 -5.17 -2.93 12.55
N GLN A 121 -6.09 -2.13 13.11
CA GLN A 121 -7.46 -2.03 12.62
C GLN A 121 -7.53 -1.54 11.16
N ILE A 122 -6.71 -0.55 10.81
CA ILE A 122 -6.61 -0.03 9.44
C ILE A 122 -6.14 -1.12 8.47
N LYS A 123 -5.10 -1.88 8.85
CA LYS A 123 -4.56 -3.00 8.07
C LYS A 123 -5.60 -4.11 7.89
N ILE A 124 -6.30 -4.50 8.96
CA ILE A 124 -7.40 -5.48 8.92
C ILE A 124 -8.54 -5.01 8.00
N GLY A 125 -8.82 -3.70 7.98
CA GLY A 125 -9.77 -3.06 7.06
C GLY A 125 -9.36 -3.08 5.59
N GLY A 126 -8.20 -3.67 5.24
CA GLY A 126 -7.71 -3.80 3.87
C GLY A 126 -6.99 -2.55 3.33
N THR A 127 -6.58 -1.64 4.23
CA THR A 127 -5.74 -0.48 3.89
C THR A 127 -4.30 -0.78 4.26
N GLU A 128 -3.39 -0.72 3.29
CA GLU A 128 -1.97 -0.96 3.52
C GLU A 128 -1.30 0.34 4.00
N ILE A 129 -0.32 0.22 4.88
CA ILE A 129 0.42 1.34 5.47
C ILE A 129 1.89 1.22 5.07
N ILE A 130 2.36 2.19 4.30
CA ILE A 130 3.78 2.39 3.98
C ILE A 130 4.32 3.43 4.97
N VAL A 131 5.46 3.15 5.58
CA VAL A 131 6.14 4.09 6.48
C VAL A 131 7.52 4.42 5.94
N VAL A 132 7.80 5.71 5.81
CA VAL A 132 9.12 6.25 5.50
C VAL A 132 9.67 6.89 6.79
N ALA A 133 10.59 6.17 7.43
CA ALA A 133 11.26 6.60 8.64
C ALA A 133 12.41 7.57 8.30
N PHE A 134 12.30 8.79 8.80
CA PHE A 134 13.32 9.83 8.68
C PHE A 134 14.31 9.73 9.83
N ASP A 135 15.56 9.37 9.52
CA ASP A 135 16.62 9.36 10.50
C ASP A 135 17.12 10.80 10.75
N GLN A 136 16.57 11.44 11.78
CA GLN A 136 17.00 12.75 12.28
C GLN A 136 17.76 12.61 13.60
N GLY A 137 18.80 11.76 13.62
CA GLY A 137 19.76 11.72 14.73
C GLY A 137 19.74 10.43 15.57
N GLY A 138 19.47 9.27 14.97
CA GLY A 138 19.77 7.98 15.59
C GLY A 138 18.83 7.57 16.73
N LYS A 139 17.58 8.04 16.73
CA LYS A 139 16.54 7.57 17.67
C LYS A 139 16.14 6.12 17.36
N VAL A 140 16.94 5.16 17.83
CA VAL A 140 16.77 3.72 17.58
C VAL A 140 15.36 3.23 17.95
N ASN A 141 14.76 3.76 19.03
CA ASN A 141 13.43 3.34 19.50
C ASN A 141 12.30 3.77 18.56
N ALA A 142 12.46 4.87 17.82
CA ALA A 142 11.44 5.35 16.91
C ALA A 142 11.22 4.36 15.75
N LEU A 143 12.30 3.74 15.26
CA LEU A 143 12.23 2.79 14.16
C LEU A 143 11.47 1.51 14.52
N GLU A 144 11.70 0.95 15.71
CA GLU A 144 10.99 -0.25 16.18
C GLU A 144 9.49 0.03 16.39
N GLY A 145 9.14 1.22 16.85
CA GLY A 145 7.73 1.65 16.92
C GLY A 145 7.08 1.79 15.55
N LEU A 146 7.73 2.51 14.63
CA LEU A 146 7.26 2.70 13.24
C LEU A 146 7.12 1.38 12.47
N LYS A 147 7.99 0.40 12.77
CA LYS A 147 7.90 -0.95 12.20
C LYS A 147 6.59 -1.66 12.54
N LYS A 148 6.03 -1.43 13.73
CA LYS A 148 4.74 -2.01 14.15
C LYS A 148 3.55 -1.35 13.44
N ILE A 149 3.70 -0.07 13.08
CA ILE A 149 2.69 0.68 12.32
C ILE A 149 2.65 0.22 10.87
N ALA A 150 3.83 0.07 10.24
CA ALA A 150 3.94 -0.34 8.85
C ALA A 150 3.27 -1.70 8.59
N SER A 151 2.76 -1.86 7.36
CA SER A 151 2.40 -3.19 6.87
C SER A 151 3.66 -4.03 6.62
N PRO A 152 3.57 -5.37 6.64
CA PRO A 152 4.75 -6.23 6.49
C PRO A 152 5.58 -5.90 5.24
N GLY A 153 6.87 -5.62 5.43
CA GLY A 153 7.79 -5.25 4.34
C GLY A 153 7.63 -3.82 3.81
N ARG A 154 6.83 -2.96 4.47
CA ARG A 154 6.50 -1.59 4.01
C ARG A 154 7.11 -0.49 4.87
N LEU A 155 8.22 -0.77 5.53
CA LEU A 155 9.01 0.21 6.25
C LEU A 155 10.28 0.52 5.45
N PHE A 156 10.45 1.78 5.07
CA PHE A 156 11.63 2.28 4.38
C PHE A 156 12.31 3.35 5.22
N ARG A 157 13.62 3.49 5.08
CA ARG A 157 14.37 4.63 5.64
C ARG A 157 14.47 5.72 4.59
N ASN A 158 14.46 6.99 4.99
CA ASN A 158 14.68 8.10 4.07
C ASN A 158 16.05 8.06 3.39
N THR A 159 17.02 7.37 4.00
CA THR A 159 18.37 7.14 3.47
C THR A 159 18.49 5.90 2.59
N ALA A 160 17.40 5.19 2.31
CA ALA A 160 17.43 4.02 1.43
C ALA A 160 17.86 4.41 0.01
N GLU A 161 18.74 3.61 -0.59
CA GLU A 161 19.06 3.72 -1.99
C GLU A 161 17.78 3.52 -2.82
N ASN A 162 17.42 4.51 -3.63
CA ASN A 162 16.20 4.51 -4.45
C ASN A 162 14.87 4.40 -3.67
N LEU A 163 14.71 5.20 -2.61
CA LEU A 163 13.44 5.31 -1.85
C LEU A 163 12.21 5.50 -2.75
N VAL A 164 12.32 6.35 -3.78
CA VAL A 164 11.25 6.61 -4.75
C VAL A 164 10.80 5.31 -5.42
N GLY A 165 11.76 4.55 -5.97
CA GLY A 165 11.47 3.28 -6.63
C GLY A 165 10.90 2.23 -5.68
N LEU A 166 11.40 2.16 -4.44
CA LEU A 166 10.84 1.25 -3.42
C LEU A 166 9.38 1.60 -3.08
N THR A 167 9.08 2.90 -2.97
CA THR A 167 7.72 3.37 -2.69
C THR A 167 6.78 3.13 -3.88
N GLN A 168 7.24 3.36 -5.11
CA GLN A 168 6.48 3.07 -6.33
C GLN A 168 6.23 1.57 -6.49
N ASP A 169 7.24 0.73 -6.29
CA ASP A 169 7.09 -0.72 -6.32
C ASP A 169 6.06 -1.16 -5.27
N ALA A 170 6.19 -0.69 -4.03
CA ALA A 170 5.24 -0.95 -2.97
C ALA A 170 3.79 -0.59 -3.38
N LEU A 171 3.58 0.60 -3.97
CA LEU A 171 2.26 1.03 -4.44
C LEU A 171 1.72 0.10 -5.55
N CYS A 172 2.57 -0.31 -6.50
CA CYS A 172 2.21 -1.27 -7.55
C CYS A 172 1.78 -2.62 -6.97
N GLN A 173 2.52 -3.14 -6.00
CA GLN A 173 2.17 -4.40 -5.33
C GLN A 173 0.82 -4.31 -4.59
N ILE A 174 0.47 -3.14 -4.02
CA ILE A 174 -0.80 -2.96 -3.30
C ILE A 174 -1.98 -2.80 -4.26
N ASN A 175 -1.79 -2.11 -5.38
CA ASN A 175 -2.85 -1.77 -6.33
C ASN A 175 -3.34 -2.95 -7.19
N CYS A 176 -3.04 -4.20 -6.80
CA CYS A 176 -3.48 -5.38 -7.52
C CYS A 176 -4.96 -5.74 -7.18
N PHE A 177 -5.82 -5.76 -8.21
CA PHE A 177 -7.21 -6.22 -8.10
C PHE A 177 -7.39 -7.58 -8.75
N CYS A 178 -7.46 -8.61 -7.92
CA CYS A 178 -7.84 -9.93 -8.39
C CYS A 178 -9.36 -10.07 -8.44
N LYS A 179 -9.85 -10.52 -9.59
CA LYS A 179 -11.25 -10.94 -9.75
C LYS A 179 -11.58 -12.02 -8.72
N LYS A 180 -12.87 -12.20 -8.40
CA LYS A 180 -13.31 -13.27 -7.49
C LYS A 180 -12.70 -14.61 -7.89
N LEU A 181 -12.14 -15.34 -6.92
CA LEU A 181 -11.42 -16.61 -7.08
C LEU A 181 -10.01 -16.52 -7.69
N TRP A 182 -9.54 -15.34 -8.07
CA TRP A 182 -8.14 -15.13 -8.46
C TRP A 182 -7.34 -14.68 -7.25
N THR A 183 -6.08 -15.10 -7.19
CA THR A 183 -5.14 -14.77 -6.11
C THR A 183 -4.01 -13.96 -6.71
N GLN A 184 -3.54 -12.93 -6.01
CA GLN A 184 -2.36 -12.19 -6.43
C GLN A 184 -1.16 -13.13 -6.41
N TYR A 185 -0.39 -13.16 -7.50
CA TYR A 185 0.85 -13.91 -7.54
C TYR A 185 1.82 -13.34 -6.52
N ALA A 186 2.45 -14.22 -5.75
CA ALA A 186 3.46 -13.83 -4.77
C ALA A 186 4.55 -14.89 -4.69
N ASP A 187 5.80 -14.44 -4.60
CA ASP A 187 6.96 -15.26 -4.28
C ASP A 187 7.44 -14.89 -2.87
N GLY A 188 7.14 -15.76 -1.92
CA GLY A 188 7.35 -15.49 -0.49
C GLY A 188 6.63 -14.23 -0.03
N THR A 189 7.39 -13.18 0.26
CA THR A 189 6.88 -11.87 0.69
C THR A 189 6.65 -10.87 -0.45
N VAL A 190 7.17 -11.16 -1.65
CA VAL A 190 7.06 -10.27 -2.81
C VAL A 190 5.74 -10.54 -3.51
N LYS A 191 4.88 -9.52 -3.63
CA LYS A 191 3.60 -9.61 -4.33
C LYS A 191 3.71 -8.96 -5.70
N TYR A 192 3.23 -9.60 -6.75
CA TYR A 192 3.29 -9.07 -8.11
C TYR A 192 1.96 -8.46 -8.55
N GLY A 193 1.97 -7.57 -9.54
CA GLY A 193 0.77 -6.96 -10.12
C GLY A 193 -0.11 -7.93 -10.92
N GLU A 194 0.15 -9.23 -10.83
CA GLU A 194 -0.50 -10.28 -11.59
C GLU A 194 -1.44 -11.08 -10.69
N CYS A 195 -2.59 -11.48 -11.25
CA CYS A 195 -3.51 -12.36 -10.58
C CYS A 195 -3.51 -13.71 -11.28
N LEU A 196 -3.38 -14.78 -10.50
CA LEU A 196 -3.45 -16.16 -10.98
C LEU A 196 -4.77 -16.79 -10.53
N ARG A 197 -5.41 -17.49 -11.46
CA ARG A 197 -6.50 -18.39 -11.12
C ARG A 197 -5.90 -19.76 -10.80
N ILE A 198 -5.68 -20.02 -9.52
CA ILE A 198 -5.22 -21.34 -9.11
C ILE A 198 -6.36 -22.35 -9.32
N VAL A 199 -6.11 -23.32 -10.20
CA VAL A 199 -6.95 -24.50 -10.38
C VAL A 199 -6.24 -25.65 -9.67
N ILE A 200 -6.56 -25.83 -8.38
CA ILE A 200 -5.83 -26.74 -7.48
C ILE A 200 -6.09 -28.19 -7.88
N THR A 201 -5.06 -28.95 -8.30
CA THR A 201 -5.18 -30.37 -8.68
C THR A 201 -5.32 -31.32 -7.48
N ARG A 202 -5.02 -30.91 -6.24
CA ARG A 202 -5.27 -31.70 -5.01
C ARG A 202 -6.20 -31.02 -4.02
N LYS A 203 -7.10 -31.80 -3.43
CA LYS A 203 -8.02 -31.36 -2.36
C LYS A 203 -7.22 -30.98 -1.10
N LEU A 204 -6.93 -29.69 -0.91
CA LEU A 204 -6.20 -29.16 0.26
C LEU A 204 -7.06 -29.07 1.53
N SER A 205 -8.38 -29.12 1.40
CA SER A 205 -9.33 -29.11 2.53
C SER A 205 -10.69 -29.69 2.11
N LEU A 206 -11.46 -30.22 3.07
CA LEU A 206 -12.78 -30.84 2.88
C LEU A 206 -13.77 -29.94 2.12
N ASN A 207 -13.62 -28.62 2.20
CA ASN A 207 -14.54 -27.63 1.61
C ASN A 207 -13.98 -26.90 0.38
N SER A 208 -12.80 -27.27 -0.14
CA SER A 208 -12.28 -26.69 -1.37
C SER A 208 -12.93 -27.37 -2.60
N PRO A 209 -13.39 -26.61 -3.61
CA PRO A 209 -13.78 -27.21 -4.88
C PRO A 209 -12.54 -27.86 -5.48
N GLY A 210 -12.49 -29.19 -5.47
CA GLY A 210 -11.37 -29.96 -6.00
C GLY A 210 -11.15 -29.63 -7.47
N GLY A 211 -9.91 -29.38 -7.88
CA GLY A 211 -9.56 -29.31 -9.29
C GLY A 211 -9.33 -30.69 -9.88
N ILE A 212 -9.03 -30.67 -11.17
CA ILE A 212 -8.97 -31.86 -12.03
C ILE A 212 -7.52 -32.37 -12.01
N ASP A 213 -7.28 -33.58 -11.51
CA ASP A 213 -6.03 -34.30 -11.79
C ASP A 213 -5.95 -34.55 -13.30
N ALA A 214 -5.22 -33.67 -14.00
CA ALA A 214 -5.19 -33.61 -15.44
C ALA A 214 -3.75 -33.45 -15.92
N ASN A 215 -3.38 -34.22 -16.95
CA ASN A 215 -2.15 -33.95 -17.69
C ASN A 215 -2.17 -32.55 -18.31
N TRP A 216 -1.00 -32.04 -18.70
CA TRP A 216 -0.83 -30.69 -19.25
C TRP A 216 -1.83 -30.33 -20.36
N GLN A 217 -2.12 -31.25 -21.28
CA GLN A 217 -3.05 -31.00 -22.38
C GLN A 217 -4.48 -30.82 -21.88
N SER A 218 -4.92 -31.66 -20.96
CA SER A 218 -6.24 -31.57 -20.33
C SER A 218 -6.38 -30.31 -19.49
N ALA A 219 -5.34 -29.94 -18.73
CA ALA A 219 -5.30 -28.68 -17.98
C ALA A 219 -5.38 -27.46 -18.91
N LYS A 220 -4.67 -27.48 -20.04
CA LYS A 220 -4.70 -26.39 -21.03
C LYS A 220 -6.09 -26.22 -21.61
N ARG A 221 -6.72 -27.33 -22.02
CA ARG A 221 -8.08 -27.32 -22.55
C ARG A 221 -9.11 -26.87 -21.50
N ALA A 222 -8.96 -27.30 -20.25
CA ALA A 222 -9.83 -26.87 -19.16
C ALA A 222 -9.68 -25.37 -18.87
N CYS A 223 -8.45 -24.85 -18.84
CA CYS A 223 -8.16 -23.42 -18.70
C CYS A 223 -8.85 -22.59 -19.80
N GLN A 224 -8.65 -22.98 -21.06
CA GLN A 224 -9.27 -22.32 -22.22
C GLN A 224 -10.81 -22.41 -22.22
N LYS A 225 -11.38 -23.48 -21.65
CA LYS A 225 -12.84 -23.61 -21.46
C LYS A 225 -13.37 -22.76 -20.31
N LEU A 226 -12.65 -22.68 -19.20
CA LEU A 226 -13.06 -21.90 -18.02
C LEU A 226 -12.93 -20.39 -18.27
N ILE A 227 -11.89 -19.99 -19.00
CA ILE A 227 -11.57 -18.60 -19.31
C ILE A 227 -11.25 -18.54 -20.82
N PRO A 228 -12.17 -18.03 -21.66
CA PRO A 228 -11.89 -17.82 -23.07
C PRO A 228 -10.64 -16.94 -23.24
N GLY A 229 -9.64 -17.45 -23.97
CA GLY A 229 -8.34 -16.77 -24.12
C GLY A 229 -7.38 -16.92 -22.94
N GLY A 230 -7.70 -17.77 -21.94
CA GLY A 230 -6.81 -18.06 -20.82
C GLY A 230 -5.56 -18.83 -21.24
N HIS A 231 -4.43 -18.51 -20.61
CA HIS A 231 -3.15 -19.20 -20.76
C HIS A 231 -2.78 -19.89 -19.45
N LEU A 232 -2.16 -21.08 -19.55
CA LEU A 232 -1.56 -21.72 -18.38
C LEU A 232 -0.22 -21.06 -18.05
N ALA A 233 -0.04 -20.69 -16.79
CA ALA A 233 1.25 -20.38 -16.21
C ALA A 233 1.76 -21.63 -15.47
N THR A 234 3.00 -22.02 -15.72
CA THR A 234 3.68 -23.09 -14.96
C THR A 234 4.69 -22.43 -14.05
N GLU A 235 4.52 -22.61 -12.75
CA GLU A 235 5.54 -22.26 -11.76
C GLU A 235 6.45 -23.48 -11.57
N LEU A 236 7.71 -23.33 -11.97
CA LEU A 236 8.77 -24.31 -11.74
C LEU A 236 9.42 -23.99 -10.39
N ASP A 237 9.06 -24.74 -9.35
CA ASP A 237 9.79 -24.75 -8.09
C ASP A 237 10.77 -25.95 -8.08
N SER A 238 11.74 -25.95 -7.15
CA SER A 238 12.71 -27.05 -7.04
C SER A 238 12.03 -28.41 -6.83
N TYR A 239 10.95 -28.46 -6.06
CA TYR A 239 10.19 -29.69 -5.81
C TYR A 239 9.49 -30.25 -7.07
N LYS A 240 9.08 -29.39 -8.00
CA LYS A 240 8.50 -29.77 -9.30
C LYS A 240 9.56 -30.05 -10.37
N HIS A 241 10.72 -29.39 -10.29
CA HIS A 241 11.86 -29.67 -11.15
C HIS A 241 12.40 -31.09 -10.90
N ASP A 242 12.50 -31.49 -9.63
CA ASP A 242 13.07 -32.78 -9.22
C ASP A 242 12.10 -33.98 -9.44
N PHE A 243 10.87 -33.72 -9.86
CA PHE A 243 9.87 -34.77 -10.14
C PHE A 243 10.00 -35.40 -11.54
N ILE A 244 10.88 -34.86 -12.40
CA ILE A 244 11.25 -35.48 -13.68
C ILE A 244 12.54 -36.29 -13.45
N ALA A 245 12.37 -37.56 -13.10
CA ALA A 245 13.41 -38.60 -13.15
C ALA A 245 13.09 -39.61 -14.25
#